data_AF-A0AAE2ZIA5-F1
#
_entry.id   AF-A0AAE2ZIA5-F1
#
_cell.length_a   1.000
_cell.length_b   1.000
_cell.length_c   1.000
_cell.angle_alpha   90.00
_cell.angle_beta   90.00
_cell.angle_gamma   90.00
#
_symmetry.space_group_name_H-M   'P 1'
#
loop_
_entity.id
_entity.type
_entity.pdbx_description
1 polymer ?
#
loop_
_entity_poly.entity_id
_entity_poly.type
_entity_poly.pdbx_seq_one_letter_code
_entity_poly.pdbx_strand_id
1 'polypeptide(L)'
;MALVKILASNIFAGAGFQKLEVGTVYDIEDTLAEKFIADGKAEKSSERKGVKLEFEVATPSKSDNSSDLSSELEEANHRIIELEEKVNSLATDLESAVKASGELNNQIASKDEEIAALKAELEEAKAKKAK
;
A
#
# COMPACT_ATOMS: atom_id res chain seq x y z
N MET A 1 -26.71 -46.95 10.33
CA MET A 1 -26.62 -45.76 11.19
C MET A 1 -25.37 -45.01 10.75
N ALA A 2 -25.51 -43.71 10.47
CA ALA A 2 -24.49 -42.85 9.85
C ALA A 2 -24.26 -41.58 10.67
N LEU A 3 -22.99 -41.19 10.78
CA LEU A 3 -22.58 -39.93 11.40
C LEU A 3 -22.67 -38.79 10.38
N VAL A 4 -23.51 -37.82 10.70
CA VAL A 4 -23.65 -36.60 9.91
C VAL A 4 -23.50 -35.37 10.77
N LYS A 5 -22.90 -34.34 10.21
CA LYS A 5 -22.73 -33.04 10.84
C LYS A 5 -23.75 -32.08 10.28
N ILE A 6 -24.52 -31.45 11.17
CA ILE A 6 -25.65 -30.63 10.78
C ILE A 6 -25.18 -29.24 10.35
N LEU A 7 -25.68 -28.77 9.21
CA LEU A 7 -25.37 -27.45 8.66
C LEU A 7 -26.54 -26.47 8.78
N ALA A 8 -27.77 -26.99 8.91
CA ALA A 8 -29.00 -26.19 8.96
C ALA A 8 -29.64 -26.16 10.36
N SER A 9 -30.21 -25.01 10.75
CA SER A 9 -30.73 -24.75 12.11
C SER A 9 -32.13 -25.27 12.40
N ASN A 10 -32.77 -25.91 11.42
CA ASN A 10 -34.16 -26.36 11.43
C ASN A 10 -34.31 -27.88 11.26
N ILE A 11 -33.32 -28.65 11.74
CA ILE A 11 -33.31 -30.11 11.63
C ILE A 11 -33.82 -30.75 12.91
N PHE A 12 -34.70 -31.74 12.77
CA PHE A 12 -35.25 -32.52 13.86
C PHE A 12 -35.15 -34.02 13.53
N ALA A 13 -34.83 -34.86 14.50
CA ALA A 13 -34.68 -36.30 14.29
C ALA A 13 -35.19 -37.14 15.48
N GLY A 14 -35.50 -38.43 15.19
CA GLY A 14 -36.00 -39.40 16.15
C GLY A 14 -37.50 -39.27 16.46
N ALA A 15 -38.06 -40.26 17.16
CA ALA A 15 -39.49 -40.31 17.52
C ALA A 15 -39.94 -39.14 18.41
N GLY A 16 -39.01 -38.48 19.11
CA GLY A 16 -39.28 -37.31 19.96
C GLY A 16 -39.11 -35.97 19.25
N PHE A 17 -38.85 -35.93 17.94
CA PHE A 17 -38.55 -34.70 17.18
C PHE A 17 -37.49 -33.83 17.87
N GLN A 18 -36.36 -34.44 18.24
CA GLN A 18 -35.28 -33.71 18.89
C GLN A 18 -34.61 -32.77 17.89
N LYS A 19 -34.51 -31.49 18.25
CA LYS A 19 -33.80 -30.49 17.45
C LYS A 19 -32.30 -30.80 17.43
N LEU A 20 -31.70 -30.79 16.24
CA LEU A 20 -30.27 -30.98 16.05
C LEU A 20 -29.56 -29.62 15.90
N GLU A 21 -28.40 -29.48 16.53
CA GLU A 21 -27.62 -28.25 16.52
C GLU A 21 -26.68 -28.16 15.31
N VAL A 22 -26.59 -26.96 14.72
CA VAL A 22 -25.64 -26.67 13.63
C VAL A 22 -24.21 -26.79 14.14
N GLY A 23 -23.37 -27.44 13.34
CA GLY A 23 -21.97 -27.70 13.65
C GLY A 23 -21.76 -28.91 14.57
N THR A 24 -22.84 -29.59 14.98
CA THR A 24 -22.78 -30.78 15.84
C THR A 24 -22.99 -32.06 15.04
N VAL A 25 -22.22 -33.09 15.37
CA VAL A 25 -22.30 -34.42 14.73
C VAL A 25 -23.32 -35.30 15.45
N TYR A 26 -24.25 -35.89 14.71
CA TYR A 26 -25.25 -36.82 15.22
C TYR A 26 -25.17 -38.16 14.48
N ASP A 27 -25.52 -39.21 15.21
CA ASP A 27 -25.71 -40.55 14.66
C ASP A 27 -27.21 -40.75 14.37
N ILE A 28 -27.54 -40.90 13.09
CA ILE A 28 -28.91 -41.01 12.59
C ILE A 28 -29.04 -42.21 11.62
N GLU A 29 -30.26 -42.54 11.23
CA GLU A 29 -30.52 -43.62 10.27
C GLU A 29 -29.94 -43.29 8.87
N ASP A 30 -29.41 -44.28 8.16
CA ASP A 30 -28.71 -44.09 6.88
C ASP A 30 -29.61 -43.45 5.82
N THR A 31 -30.88 -43.86 5.77
CA THR A 31 -31.89 -43.32 4.85
C THR A 31 -32.20 -41.85 5.11
N LEU A 32 -32.11 -41.41 6.37
CA LEU A 32 -32.31 -40.02 6.78
C LEU A 32 -31.05 -39.19 6.52
N ALA A 33 -29.87 -39.77 6.77
CA ALA A 33 -28.57 -39.16 6.47
C ALA A 33 -28.44 -38.83 4.99
N GLU A 34 -28.78 -39.78 4.10
CA GLU A 34 -28.76 -39.55 2.65
C GLU A 34 -29.66 -38.37 2.24
N LYS A 35 -30.86 -38.27 2.81
CA LYS A 35 -31.76 -37.14 2.55
C LYS A 35 -31.20 -35.82 3.07
N PHE A 36 -30.63 -35.79 4.26
CA PHE A 36 -30.05 -34.57 4.81
C PHE A 36 -28.84 -34.10 4.02
N ILE A 37 -28.02 -35.03 3.51
CA ILE A 37 -26.88 -34.70 2.65
C ILE A 37 -27.34 -34.24 1.28
N ALA A 38 -28.31 -34.93 0.66
CA ALA A 38 -28.87 -34.53 -0.64
C ALA A 38 -29.54 -33.14 -0.60
N ASP A 39 -30.22 -32.82 0.50
CA ASP A 39 -30.85 -31.52 0.73
C ASP A 39 -29.85 -30.43 1.16
N GLY A 40 -28.56 -30.74 1.31
CA GLY A 40 -27.52 -29.80 1.79
C GLY A 40 -27.68 -29.38 3.25
N LYS A 41 -28.47 -30.11 4.04
CA LYS A 41 -28.77 -29.83 5.45
C LYS A 41 -27.74 -30.42 6.42
N ALA A 42 -26.99 -31.42 5.96
CA ALA A 42 -25.92 -32.06 6.71
C ALA A 42 -24.80 -32.53 5.77
N GLU A 43 -23.62 -32.80 6.31
CA GLU A 43 -22.50 -33.43 5.60
C GLU A 43 -22.10 -34.74 6.28
N LYS A 44 -21.52 -35.68 5.51
CA LYS A 44 -20.97 -36.91 6.08
C LYS A 44 -19.78 -36.57 6.96
N SER A 45 -19.80 -37.01 8.21
CA SER A 45 -18.71 -36.73 9.16
C SER A 45 -18.07 -38.01 9.66
N SER A 46 -16.74 -37.97 9.81
CA SER A 46 -15.95 -38.98 10.52
C SER A 46 -15.62 -38.55 11.96
N GLU A 47 -16.10 -37.38 12.39
CA GLU A 47 -15.89 -36.84 13.73
C GLU A 47 -16.80 -37.54 14.76
N ARG A 48 -16.42 -37.50 16.04
CA ARG A 48 -17.20 -38.15 17.10
C ARG A 48 -18.53 -37.42 17.33
N LYS A 49 -19.58 -38.19 17.59
CA LYS A 49 -20.93 -37.68 17.93
C LYS A 49 -20.86 -36.65 19.08
N GLY A 50 -21.48 -35.49 18.91
CA GLY A 50 -21.59 -34.46 19.94
C GLY A 50 -20.47 -33.40 19.97
N VAL A 51 -19.52 -33.42 19.03
CA VAL A 51 -18.53 -32.34 18.91
C VAL A 51 -19.16 -31.18 18.15
N LYS A 52 -19.23 -30.02 18.81
CA LYS A 52 -19.59 -28.73 18.20
C LYS A 52 -18.33 -28.14 17.58
N LEU A 53 -18.40 -27.71 16.32
CA LEU A 53 -17.31 -26.94 15.71
C LEU A 53 -17.05 -25.65 16.49
N GLU A 54 -15.91 -25.58 17.15
CA GLU A 54 -15.38 -24.32 17.67
C GLU A 54 -14.61 -23.64 16.54
N PHE A 55 -15.10 -22.47 16.13
CA PHE A 55 -14.37 -21.58 15.23
C PHE A 55 -13.41 -20.76 16.07
N GLU A 56 -12.16 -21.18 16.16
CA GLU A 56 -11.12 -20.35 16.75
C GLU A 56 -10.82 -19.18 15.80
N VAL A 57 -11.27 -17.98 16.17
CA VAL A 57 -10.84 -16.75 15.54
C VAL A 57 -9.42 -16.49 16.02
N ALA A 58 -8.46 -16.39 15.10
CA ALA A 58 -7.08 -16.06 15.45
C ALA A 58 -7.04 -14.67 16.12
N THR A 59 -7.07 -14.63 17.45
CA THR A 59 -6.71 -13.46 18.23
C THR A 59 -5.21 -13.28 18.06
N PRO A 60 -4.73 -12.20 17.42
CA PRO A 60 -3.30 -11.99 17.30
C PRO A 60 -2.71 -11.89 18.70
N SER A 61 -1.83 -12.83 19.06
CA SER A 61 -1.03 -12.72 20.28
C SER A 61 -0.31 -11.38 20.25
N LYS A 62 -0.45 -10.60 21.32
CA LYS A 62 0.19 -9.30 21.50
C LYS A 62 1.69 -9.47 21.24
N SER A 63 2.17 -8.97 20.11
CA SER A 63 3.58 -8.95 19.78
C SER A 63 4.22 -7.78 20.53
N ASP A 64 5.19 -8.07 21.38
CA ASP A 64 5.94 -7.06 22.15
C ASP A 64 6.88 -6.20 21.29
N ASN A 65 6.96 -6.44 19.97
CA ASN A 65 7.79 -5.68 19.02
C ASN A 65 7.18 -4.31 18.62
N SER A 66 6.11 -3.87 19.28
CA SER A 66 5.44 -2.61 18.95
C SER A 66 6.31 -1.38 19.22
N SER A 67 7.26 -1.45 20.16
CA SER A 67 8.16 -0.34 20.49
C SER A 67 9.17 -0.05 19.38
N ASP A 68 9.73 -1.10 18.78
CA ASP A 68 10.81 -0.99 17.80
C ASP A 68 10.29 -0.41 16.48
N LEU A 69 9.14 -0.89 16.01
CA LEU A 69 8.45 -0.32 14.84
C LEU A 69 8.03 1.14 15.06
N SER A 70 7.68 1.51 16.29
CA SER A 70 7.30 2.90 16.60
C SER A 70 8.51 3.82 16.50
N SER A 71 9.68 3.36 16.99
CA SER A 71 10.94 4.10 16.88
C SER A 71 11.40 4.23 15.42
N GLU A 72 11.33 3.14 14.65
CA GLU A 72 11.68 3.17 13.21
C GLU A 72 10.78 4.12 12.42
N LEU A 73 9.49 4.17 12.75
CA LEU A 73 8.54 5.09 12.12
C LEU A 73 8.85 6.56 12.46
N GLU A 74 9.21 6.85 13.71
CA GLU A 74 9.59 8.20 14.13
C GLU A 74 10.88 8.67 13.46
N GLU A 75 11.88 7.79 13.35
CA GLU A 75 13.13 8.09 12.66
C GLU A 75 12.93 8.28 11.15
N ALA A 76 12.07 7.46 10.52
CA ALA A 76 11.68 7.63 9.13
C ALA A 76 10.97 8.97 8.88
N ASN A 77 10.05 9.37 9.76
CA ASN A 77 9.36 10.65 9.69
C ASN A 77 10.34 11.83 9.83
N HIS A 78 11.28 11.75 10.76
CA HIS A 78 12.34 12.76 10.88
C HIS A 78 13.18 12.87 9.61
N ARG A 79 13.52 11.73 8.99
CA ARG A 79 14.29 11.72 7.75
C ARG A 79 13.52 12.33 6.58
N ILE A 80 12.21 12.10 6.51
CA ILE A 80 11.35 12.72 5.49
C ILE A 80 11.36 14.24 5.64
N ILE A 81 11.18 14.77 6.86
CA ILE A 81 11.20 16.21 7.13
C ILE A 81 12.55 16.82 6.72
N GLU A 82 13.67 16.18 7.09
CA GLU A 82 15.01 16.66 6.73
C GLU A 82 15.23 16.69 5.20
N LEU A 83 14.71 15.69 4.49
CA LEU A 83 14.80 15.62 3.03
C LEU A 83 13.93 16.69 2.36
N GLU A 84 12.73 16.94 2.87
CA GLU A 84 11.85 18.01 2.38
C GLU A 84 12.49 19.39 2.54
N GLU A 85 13.12 19.66 3.69
CA GLU A 85 13.87 20.91 3.92
C GLU A 85 15.04 21.07 2.94
N LYS A 86 15.82 20.01 2.71
CA LYS A 86 16.93 20.03 1.74
C LYS A 86 16.46 20.23 0.30
N VAL A 87 15.34 19.63 -0.08
CA VAL A 87 14.76 19.82 -1.41
C VAL A 87 14.34 21.28 -1.60
N ASN A 88 13.70 21.88 -0.59
CA ASN A 88 13.29 23.29 -0.65
C ASN A 88 14.48 24.25 -0.70
N SER A 89 15.55 23.98 0.05
CA SER A 89 16.77 24.80 -0.02
C SER A 89 17.43 24.71 -1.40
N LEU A 90 17.59 23.48 -1.92
CA LEU A 90 18.18 23.25 -3.24
C LEU A 90 17.35 23.88 -4.37
N ALA A 91 16.02 23.86 -4.26
CA ALA A 91 15.15 24.52 -5.22
C ALA A 91 15.37 26.04 -5.24
N THR A 92 15.52 26.65 -4.06
CA THR A 92 15.80 28.09 -3.92
C THR A 92 17.18 28.46 -4.46
N ASP A 93 18.19 27.64 -4.18
CA ASP A 93 19.54 27.82 -4.70
C ASP A 93 19.58 27.69 -6.22
N LEU A 94 18.88 26.70 -6.78
CA LEU A 94 18.79 26.50 -8.22
C LEU A 94 18.11 27.69 -8.91
N GLU A 95 17.01 28.20 -8.36
CA GLU A 95 16.33 29.38 -8.90
C GLU A 95 17.26 30.61 -8.93
N SER A 96 18.02 30.81 -7.85
CA SER A 96 19.00 31.90 -7.75
C SER A 96 20.13 31.74 -8.77
N ALA A 97 20.65 30.52 -8.94
CA ALA A 97 21.69 30.21 -9.92
C ALA A 97 21.22 30.41 -11.36
N VAL A 98 19.98 30.02 -11.67
CA VAL A 98 19.38 30.22 -13.00
C VAL A 98 19.23 31.70 -13.31
N LYS A 99 18.76 32.52 -12.35
CA LYS A 99 18.68 33.98 -12.51
C LYS A 99 20.06 34.60 -12.76
N ALA A 100 21.06 34.22 -11.96
CA ALA A 100 22.43 34.70 -12.13
C ALA A 100 23.02 34.31 -13.50
N SER A 101 22.77 33.09 -13.97
CA SER A 101 23.21 32.65 -15.30
C SER A 101 22.52 33.43 -16.42
N GLY A 102 21.23 33.76 -16.27
CA GLY A 102 20.50 34.60 -17.21
C GLY A 102 21.07 36.01 -17.30
N GLU A 103 21.36 36.62 -16.14
CA GLU A 103 21.99 37.94 -16.05
C GLU A 103 23.37 37.97 -16.74
N LEU A 104 24.21 36.95 -16.48
CA LEU A 104 25.52 36.82 -17.10
C LEU A 104 25.41 36.66 -18.62
N ASN A 105 24.46 35.87 -19.12
CA ASN A 105 24.23 35.71 -20.56
C ASN A 105 23.83 37.04 -21.22
N ASN A 106 22.98 37.83 -20.56
CA ASN A 106 22.61 39.16 -21.06
C ASN A 106 23.82 40.11 -21.09
N GLN A 107 24.68 40.06 -20.06
CA GLN A 107 25.91 40.85 -20.01
C GLN A 107 26.89 40.43 -21.12
N ILE A 108 27.04 39.14 -21.38
CA ILE A 108 27.88 38.63 -22.47
C ILE A 108 27.38 39.14 -23.81
N ALA A 109 26.08 39.04 -24.08
CA ALA A 109 25.49 39.54 -25.32
C ALA A 109 25.73 41.05 -25.52
N SER A 110 25.52 41.86 -24.47
CA SER A 110 25.80 43.30 -24.51
C SER A 110 27.28 43.60 -24.77
N LYS A 111 28.20 42.83 -24.17
CA LYS A 111 29.64 43.00 -24.38
C LYS A 111 30.07 42.58 -25.79
N ASP A 112 29.45 41.54 -26.37
CA ASP A 112 29.71 41.13 -27.75
C ASP A 112 29.28 42.21 -28.76
N GLU A 113 28.14 42.86 -28.53
CA GLU A 113 27.71 44.01 -29.33
C GLU A 113 28.68 45.19 -29.23
N GLU A 114 29.13 45.53 -28.02
CA GLU A 114 30.12 46.59 -27.78
C GLU A 114 31.46 46.29 -28.47
N ILE A 115 31.93 45.04 -28.39
CA ILE A 115 33.14 44.59 -29.09
C ILE A 115 32.97 44.70 -30.61
N ALA A 116 31.81 44.33 -31.15
CA ALA A 116 31.53 44.42 -32.58
C ALA A 116 31.54 45.89 -33.06
N ALA A 117 30.91 46.79 -32.30
CA ALA A 117 30.89 48.22 -32.59
C ALA A 117 32.30 48.83 -32.57
N LEU A 118 33.08 48.57 -31.50
CA LEU A 118 34.45 49.07 -31.37
C LEU A 118 35.37 48.54 -32.47
N LYS A 119 35.20 47.29 -32.90
CA LYS A 119 35.94 46.73 -34.04
C LYS A 119 35.62 47.47 -35.34
N ALA A 120 34.36 47.78 -35.59
CA ALA A 120 33.95 48.54 -36.78
C ALA A 120 34.54 49.96 -36.78
N GLU A 121 34.46 50.67 -35.66
CA GLU A 121 35.05 52.01 -35.51
C GLU A 121 36.57 52.01 -35.71
N LEU A 122 37.26 50.99 -35.18
CA LEU A 122 38.70 50.84 -35.31
C LEU A 122 39.12 50.60 -36.78
N GLU A 123 38.37 49.81 -37.53
CA GLU A 123 38.60 49.61 -38.96
C GLU A 123 38.32 50.89 -39.77
N GLU A 124 37.27 51.65 -39.43
CA GLU A 124 36.99 52.93 -40.07
C GLU A 124 38.10 53.97 -39.80
N ALA A 125 38.59 54.04 -38.56
CA ALA A 125 39.68 54.95 -38.19
C ALA A 125 41.00 54.60 -38.91
N LYS A 126 41.31 53.31 -39.06
CA LYS A 126 42.45 52.85 -39.86
C LYS A 126 42.30 53.25 -41.33
N ALA A 127 41.12 53.04 -41.91
CA ALA A 127 40.85 53.40 -43.31
C ALA A 127 40.99 54.92 -43.55
N LYS A 128 40.58 55.75 -42.59
CA LYS A 128 40.76 57.21 -42.65
C LYS A 128 42.22 57.65 -42.56
N LYS A 129 43.04 57.01 -41.72
CA LYS A 129 44.48 57.32 -41.60
C LYS A 129 45.32 56.90 -42.81
N ALA A 130 44.84 55.93 -43.59
CA ALA A 130 45.55 55.41 -44.77
C ALA A 130 45.28 56.20 -46.06
N LYS A 131 44.39 57.21 -46.03
CA LYS A 131 44.12 58.16 -47.12
C LYS A 131 44.84 59.48 -46.86
#